data_AF-A0A538LS69-F1
#
_entry.id   AF-A0A538LS69-F1
#
_cell.length_a   1.000
_cell.length_b   1.000
_cell.length_c   1.000
_cell.angle_alpha   90.00
_cell.angle_beta   90.00
_cell.angle_gamma   90.00
#
_symmetry.space_group_name_H-M   'P 1'
#
loop_
_entity.id
_entity.type
_entity.pdbx_description
1 polymer ?
#
loop_
_entity_poly.entity_id
_entity_poly.type
_entity_poly.pdbx_seq_one_letter_code
_entity_poly.pdbx_strand_id
1 'polypeptide(L)' 'MQSPDGGATWTKPLQLDAEPIQMQWLPQAEGRMVGDYFATAFAGDRVVPVFALAIAPTASRLHEGVFASSLVPLR' A
#
# COMPACT_ATOMS: atom_id res chain seq x y z
N MET A 1 -8.56 -0.09 3.89
CA MET A 1 -9.30 0.04 5.18
C MET A 1 -9.44 1.53 5.44
N GLN A 2 -10.59 1.97 5.93
CA GLN A 2 -10.85 3.37 6.26
C GLN A 2 -11.47 3.46 7.65
N SER A 3 -11.28 4.59 8.32
CA SER A 3 -11.97 4.93 9.56
C SER A 3 -12.67 6.28 9.41
N PRO A 4 -14.00 6.35 9.54
CA PRO A 4 -14.74 7.61 9.52
C PRO A 4 -14.80 8.30 10.89
N ASP A 5 -14.33 7.65 11.97
CA ASP A 5 -14.52 8.08 13.36
C ASP A 5 -13.20 8.31 14.11
N GLY A 6 -12.16 8.73 13.37
CA GLY A 6 -10.86 9.08 13.98
C GLY A 6 -10.08 7.87 14.51
N GLY A 7 -10.35 6.67 14.00
CA GLY A 7 -9.62 5.44 14.31
C GLY A 7 -10.28 4.54 15.34
N ALA A 8 -11.48 4.88 15.84
CA ALA A 8 -12.20 4.07 16.81
C ALA A 8 -12.75 2.78 16.18
N THR A 9 -13.20 2.84 14.93
CA THR A 9 -13.59 1.67 14.14
C THR A 9 -12.99 1.71 12.73
N TRP A 10 -12.81 0.53 12.15
CA TRP A 10 -12.21 0.35 10.82
C TRP A 10 -13.06 -0.55 9.96
N THR A 11 -13.19 -0.21 8.68
CA THR A 11 -13.84 -1.10 7.70
C THR A 11 -13.02 -2.36 7.46
N LYS A 12 -13.65 -3.40 6.90
CA LYS A 12 -12.94 -4.58 6.41
C LYS A 12 -11.77 -4.17 5.50
N PRO A 13 -10.59 -4.82 5.60
CA PRO A 13 -9.49 -4.58 4.69
C PRO A 13 -9.92 -4.81 3.24
N LEU A 14 -9.47 -3.94 2.34
CA LEU A 14 -9.53 -4.20 0.91
C LEU A 14 -8.28 -5.01 0.57
N GLN A 15 -8.47 -6.21 0.03
CA GLN A 15 -7.37 -7.04 -0.47
C GLN A 15 -6.85 -6.38 -1.75
N LEU A 16 -5.60 -5.90 -1.74
CA LEU A 16 -4.97 -5.25 -2.89
C LEU A 16 -4.22 -6.24 -3.78
N ASP A 17 -3.73 -7.33 -3.20
CA ASP A 17 -3.04 -8.42 -3.89
C ASP A 17 -3.51 -9.76 -3.32
N ALA A 18 -3.51 -10.82 -4.12
CA ALA A 18 -3.91 -12.16 -3.68
C ALA A 18 -2.99 -12.69 -2.58
N GLU A 19 -1.71 -12.32 -2.61
CA GLU A 19 -0.70 -12.79 -1.67
C GLU A 19 -0.07 -11.64 -0.87
N PRO A 20 0.29 -11.85 0.41
CA PRO A 20 1.08 -10.88 1.17
C PRO A 20 2.47 -10.69 0.55
N ILE A 21 3.00 -9.47 0.64
CA ILE A 21 4.40 -9.21 0.30
C ILE A 21 5.28 -10.08 1.21
N GLN A 22 6.14 -10.89 0.61
CA GLN A 22 7.13 -11.62 1.39
C GLN A 22 8.23 -10.66 1.83
N MET A 23 8.49 -10.61 3.14
CA MET A 23 9.52 -9.74 3.72
C MET A 23 10.87 -9.90 3.02
N GLN A 24 11.19 -11.11 2.56
CA GLN A 24 12.42 -11.44 1.85
C GLN A 24 12.60 -10.80 0.46
N TRP A 25 11.56 -10.15 -0.07
CA TRP A 25 11.61 -9.42 -1.35
C TRP A 25 11.93 -7.94 -1.19
N LEU A 26 12.00 -7.44 0.04
CA LEU A 26 12.21 -6.02 0.33
C LEU A 26 13.70 -5.65 0.47
N PRO A 27 14.09 -4.39 0.27
CA PRO A 27 15.42 -3.90 0.63
C PRO A 27 15.81 -4.23 2.08
N GLN A 28 17.09 -4.56 2.30
CA GLN A 28 17.69 -4.74 3.62
C GLN A 28 18.59 -3.54 3.94
N ALA A 29 18.28 -2.86 5.03
CA ALA A 29 19.12 -1.83 5.66
C ALA A 29 19.30 -2.20 7.14
N GLU A 30 18.96 -1.29 8.06
CA GLU A 30 18.85 -1.56 9.51
C GLU A 30 17.66 -2.49 9.86
N GLY A 31 16.87 -2.86 8.86
CA GLY A 31 15.76 -3.81 8.88
C GLY A 31 15.24 -4.02 7.46
N ARG A 32 14.16 -4.80 7.31
CA ARG A 32 13.44 -4.85 6.02
C ARG A 32 12.66 -3.55 5.84
N MET A 33 12.92 -2.88 4.74
CA MET A 33 12.34 -1.56 4.43
C MET A 33 11.37 -1.71 3.27
N VAL A 34 10.09 -1.42 3.51
CA VAL A 34 9.08 -1.22 2.43
C VAL A 34 9.21 0.17 1.77
N GLY A 35 9.89 1.11 2.44
CA GLY A 35 9.91 2.51 2.04
C GLY A 35 8.71 3.31 2.56
N ASP A 36 8.50 4.49 1.99
CA ASP A 36 7.49 5.44 2.45
C ASP A 36 6.07 4.95 2.16
N TYR A 37 5.46 4.40 3.22
CA TYR A 37 4.07 4.53 3.66
C TYR A 37 2.93 4.32 2.65
N PHE A 38 1.94 3.56 3.12
CA PHE A 38 0.57 3.71 2.63
C PHE A 38 0.11 5.15 2.87
N ALA A 39 -0.36 5.82 1.84
CA ALA A 39 -0.90 7.17 1.94
C ALA A 39 -2.28 7.23 1.30
N THR A 40 -3.10 8.20 1.72
CA THR A 40 -4.36 8.53 1.06
C THR A 40 -4.41 10.03 0.89
N ALA A 41 -4.41 10.47 -0.37
CA ALA A 41 -4.57 11.87 -0.73
C ALA A 41 -6.00 12.13 -1.25
N PHE A 42 -6.43 13.39 -1.17
CA PHE A 42 -7.67 13.86 -1.79
C PHE A 42 -7.31 14.84 -2.90
N ALA A 43 -7.84 14.61 -4.10
CA ALA A 43 -7.63 15.46 -5.26
C ALA A 43 -8.98 15.78 -5.89
N GLY A 44 -9.53 16.94 -5.54
CA GLY A 44 -10.91 17.29 -5.90
C GLY A 44 -11.92 16.34 -5.26
N ASP A 45 -12.76 15.72 -6.08
CA ASP A 45 -13.79 14.76 -5.68
C ASP A 45 -13.29 13.31 -5.63
N ARG A 46 -11.98 13.08 -5.65
CA ARG A 46 -11.38 11.73 -5.71
C ARG A 46 -10.52 11.42 -4.49
N VAL A 47 -10.60 10.18 -4.05
CA VAL A 47 -9.68 9.57 -3.07
C VAL A 47 -8.58 8.84 -3.83
N VAL A 48 -7.33 9.16 -3.51
CA VAL A 48 -6.14 8.61 -4.16
C VAL A 48 -5.32 7.85 -3.12
N PRO A 49 -5.59 6.54 -2.91
CA PRO A 49 -4.70 5.71 -2.13
C PRO A 49 -3.40 5.47 -2.91
N VAL A 50 -2.28 5.51 -2.20
CA VAL A 50 -0.93 5.21 -2.70
C VAL A 50 -0.33 4.13 -1.80
N PHE A 51 0.26 3.09 -2.40
CA PHE A 51 0.80 1.95 -1.67
C PHE A 51 1.96 1.29 -2.41
N ALA A 52 2.89 0.68 -1.66
CA ALA A 52 3.97 -0.12 -2.22
C ALA A 52 3.55 -1.59 -2.38
N LEU A 53 4.00 -2.23 -3.45
CA LEU A 53 3.94 -3.69 -3.64
C LEU A 53 5.31 -4.19 -4.08
N ALA A 54 5.62 -5.43 -3.70
CA ALA A 54 6.81 -6.12 -4.18
C ALA A 54 6.48 -7.54 -4.63
N ILE A 55 7.18 -7.98 -5.67
CA ILE A 55 7.13 -9.36 -6.19
C ILE A 55 8.51 -10.01 -6.07
N ALA A 56 8.58 -11.31 -6.39
CA ALA A 56 9.82 -12.06 -6.34
C ALA A 56 10.96 -11.36 -7.11
N PRO A 57 12.15 -11.20 -6.49
CA PRO A 57 13.35 -10.66 -7.13
C PRO A 57 13.79 -11.51 -8.33
N THR A 58 14.53 -10.90 -9.25
CA THR A 58 15.30 -11.63 -10.28
C THR A 58 16.79 -11.47 -10.00
N ALA A 59 17.44 -12.58 -9.64
CA ALA A 59 18.81 -12.57 -9.13
C ALA A 59 18.97 -11.56 -7.97
N SER A 60 19.88 -10.60 -8.06
CA SER A 60 20.09 -9.57 -7.05
C SER A 60 19.18 -8.34 -7.21
N ARG A 61 18.33 -8.30 -8.25
CA ARG A 61 17.46 -7.16 -8.52
C ARG A 61 16.11 -7.33 -7.81
N LEU A 62 15.83 -6.43 -6.89
CA LEU A 62 14.53 -6.32 -6.23
C LEU A 62 13.48 -5.74 -7.18
N HIS A 63 12.23 -6.19 -6.99
CA HIS A 63 11.08 -5.75 -7.75
C HIS A 63 10.04 -5.15 -6.80
N GLU A 64 10.19 -3.87 -6.51
CA GLU A 64 9.30 -3.09 -5.65
C GLU A 64 8.84 -1.84 -6.41
N GLY A 65 7.55 -1.52 -6.29
CA GLY A 65 6.93 -0.40 -7.00
C GLY A 65 5.86 0.28 -6.17
N VAL A 66 5.65 1.56 -6.44
CA VAL A 66 4.59 2.39 -5.82
C VAL A 66 3.43 2.51 -6.79
N PHE A 67 2.24 2.19 -6.31
CA PHE A 67 1.00 2.18 -7.08
C PHE A 67 -0.01 3.15 -6.47
N ALA A 68 -0.87 3.70 -7.32
CA ALA A 68 -1.98 4.54 -6.90
C ALA A 68 -3.26 4.14 -7.64
N SER A 69 -4.40 4.32 -7.00
CA SER A 69 -5.70 4.24 -7.66
C SER A 69 -6.46 5.55 -7.48
N SER A 70 -7.50 5.78 -8.30
CA SER A 70 -8.29 7.01 -8.23
C SER A 70 -9.76 6.66 -8.08
N LEU A 71 -10.24 6.71 -6.85
CA LEU A 71 -11.55 6.25 -6.44
C LEU A 71 -12.51 7.43 -6.28
N VAL A 72 -13.77 7.24 -6.67
CA VAL A 72 -14.83 8.16 -6.28
C VAL A 72 -15.25 7.78 -4.85
N PRO A 73 -15.31 8.72 -3.88
CA PRO A 73 -15.81 8.45 -2.54
C PRO A 73 -17.22 7.86 -2.64
N LEU A 74 -17.44 6.76 -1.94
CA LEU A 74 -18.79 6.23 -1.75
C LEU A 74 -19.59 7.26 -0.93
N ARG A 75 -20.82 7.55 -1.36
CA ARG A 75 -21.75 8.40 -0.62
C ARG A 75 -22.22 7.73 0.67
#